data_AF-A0A523H826-F1
#
_entry.id   AF-A0A523H826-F1
#
_cell.length_a   1.000
_cell.length_b   1.000
_cell.length_c   1.000
_cell.angle_alpha   90.00
_cell.angle_beta   90.00
_cell.angle_gamma   90.00
#
_symmetry.space_group_name_H-M   'P 1'
#
loop_
_entity.id
_entity.type
_entity.pdbx_description
1 polymer ?
#
loop_
_entity_poly.entity_id
_entity_poly.type
_entity_poly.pdbx_seq_one_letter_code
_entity_poly.pdbx_strand_id
1 'polypeptide(L)'
;MISSKNGIDTLEVEVLNISPHGIWLYAKGKEYFLSCQDYPWFKESKITDICEVELLHDSHLHWPQLNVDLEIEASTIRENIH
;
A
#
# COMPACT_ATOMS: atom_id res chain seq x y z
N MET A 1 -21.47 13.04 -6.76
CA MET A 1 -20.72 11.98 -6.06
C MET A 1 -19.83 11.34 -7.11
N ILE A 2 -18.61 11.82 -7.25
CA ILE A 2 -17.70 11.36 -8.30
C ILE A 2 -16.98 10.11 -7.79
N SER A 3 -17.40 8.96 -8.32
CA SER A 3 -16.63 7.72 -8.28
C SER A 3 -15.50 7.86 -9.29
N SER A 4 -14.36 8.43 -8.88
CA SER A 4 -13.19 8.55 -9.74
C SER A 4 -12.42 7.24 -9.75
N LYS A 5 -12.88 6.29 -10.57
CA LYS A 5 -12.04 5.21 -11.06
C LYS A 5 -11.05 5.80 -12.07
N ASN A 6 -9.97 6.40 -11.60
CA ASN A 6 -8.86 6.80 -12.46
C ASN A 6 -7.79 5.72 -12.42
N GLY A 7 -7.98 4.71 -13.28
CA GLY A 7 -6.86 3.95 -13.76
C GLY A 7 -6.02 4.82 -14.70
N ILE A 8 -4.70 4.68 -14.59
CA ILE A 8 -3.68 5.18 -15.51
C ILE A 8 -3.38 6.69 -15.37
N ASP A 9 -2.77 7.10 -14.27
CA ASP A 9 -1.98 8.33 -14.22
C ASP A 9 -0.84 8.07 -13.24
N THR A 10 0.38 7.85 -13.76
CA THR A 10 1.66 7.72 -13.03
C THR A 10 1.50 7.39 -11.54
N LEU A 11 1.27 6.12 -11.22
CA LEU A 11 1.13 5.65 -9.85
C LEU A 11 2.40 6.01 -9.07
N GLU A 12 2.32 7.05 -8.23
CA GLU A 12 3.39 7.40 -7.28
C GLU A 12 3.67 6.27 -6.29
N VAL A 13 2.73 5.32 -6.19
CA VAL A 13 2.82 4.06 -5.48
C VAL A 13 2.37 2.86 -6.34
N GLU A 14 3.19 1.82 -6.44
CA GLU A 14 2.87 0.59 -7.16
C GLU A 14 3.30 -0.66 -6.36
N VAL A 15 2.49 -1.72 -6.38
CA VAL A 15 2.92 -3.02 -5.84
C VAL A 15 3.80 -3.74 -6.86
N LEU A 16 5.09 -3.89 -6.54
CA LEU A 16 6.07 -4.54 -7.40
C LEU A 16 5.96 -6.06 -7.40
N ASN A 17 5.78 -6.65 -6.21
CA ASN A 17 5.75 -8.10 -6.06
C ASN A 17 5.00 -8.53 -4.80
N ILE A 18 4.32 -9.67 -4.88
CA ILE A 18 3.59 -10.25 -3.75
C ILE A 18 4.11 -11.66 -3.52
N SER A 19 4.52 -11.94 -2.30
CA SER A 19 5.05 -13.24 -1.89
C SER A 19 4.39 -13.71 -0.59
N PRO A 20 4.45 -15.01 -0.27
CA PRO A 20 3.96 -15.53 1.02
C PRO A 20 4.66 -14.91 2.24
N HIS A 21 5.85 -14.34 2.04
CA HIS A 21 6.63 -13.67 3.08
C HIS A 21 6.23 -12.22 3.29
N GLY A 22 5.61 -11.58 2.30
CA GLY A 22 5.34 -10.15 2.31
C GLY A 22 5.17 -9.56 0.90
N ILE A 23 4.94 -8.26 0.86
CA ILE A 23 4.67 -7.49 -0.35
C ILE A 23 5.79 -6.48 -0.55
N TRP A 24 6.20 -6.31 -1.80
CA TRP A 24 7.07 -5.25 -2.25
C TRP A 24 6.23 -4.15 -2.88
N LEU A 25 6.42 -2.95 -2.38
CA LEU A 25 5.74 -1.73 -2.80
C LEU A 25 6.81 -0.72 -3.23
N TYR A 26 6.60 -0.07 -4.35
CA TYR A 26 7.39 1.07 -4.79
C TYR A 26 6.60 2.32 -4.48
N ALA A 27 7.15 3.24 -3.72
CA ALA A 27 6.55 4.55 -3.51
C ALA A 27 7.62 5.63 -3.54
N LYS A 28 7.34 6.77 -4.18
CA LYS A 28 8.22 7.95 -4.22
C LYS A 28 9.66 7.66 -4.65
N GLY A 29 9.87 6.74 -5.58
CA GLY A 29 11.22 6.41 -6.03
C GLY A 29 11.95 5.37 -5.17
N LYS A 30 11.30 4.81 -4.14
CA LYS A 30 11.89 3.83 -3.21
C LYS A 30 11.05 2.57 -3.11
N GLU A 31 11.72 1.47 -2.87
CA GLU A 31 11.12 0.17 -2.61
C GLU A 31 10.94 -0.03 -1.10
N TYR A 32 9.80 -0.60 -0.75
CA TYR A 32 9.31 -0.82 0.60
C TYR A 32 8.85 -2.27 0.70
N PHE A 33 9.39 -2.99 1.68
CA PHE A 33 9.00 -4.36 1.95
C PHE A 33 8.07 -4.42 3.16
N LEU A 34 6.84 -4.84 2.92
CA LEU A 34 5.83 -5.08 3.94
C LEU A 34 5.83 -6.57 4.30
N SER A 35 6.40 -6.90 5.45
CA SER A 35 6.43 -8.26 5.94
C SER A 35 5.04 -8.75 6.34
N CYS A 36 4.69 -9.95 5.90
CA CYS A 36 3.43 -10.59 6.26
C CYS A 36 3.35 -11.00 7.75
N GLN A 37 4.46 -10.86 8.49
CA GLN A 37 4.48 -11.05 9.95
C GLN A 37 3.99 -9.80 10.69
N ASP A 38 4.43 -8.62 10.25
CA ASP A 38 4.05 -7.35 10.87
C ASP A 38 2.61 -6.97 10.51
N TYR A 39 2.20 -7.34 9.29
CA TYR A 39 0.91 -6.95 8.72
C TYR A 39 0.14 -8.21 8.28
N PRO A 40 -0.57 -8.89 9.18
CA PRO A 40 -1.23 -10.17 8.89
C PRO A 40 -2.45 -10.01 7.96
N TRP A 41 -3.00 -8.81 7.83
CA TRP A 41 -4.19 -8.53 7.03
C TRP A 41 -4.02 -8.88 5.55
N PHE A 42 -2.79 -8.85 5.00
CA PHE A 42 -2.53 -9.30 3.63
C PHE A 42 -2.86 -10.78 3.39
N LYS A 43 -2.79 -11.63 4.41
CA LYS A 43 -3.01 -13.09 4.27
C LYS A 43 -4.45 -13.42 3.89
N GLU A 44 -5.39 -12.64 4.38
CA GLU A 44 -6.82 -12.84 4.17
C GLU A 44 -7.37 -11.90 3.09
N SER A 45 -6.55 -10.97 2.62
CA SER A 45 -6.88 -9.98 1.59
C SER A 45 -6.66 -10.53 0.18
N LYS A 46 -7.43 -10.05 -0.80
CA LYS A 46 -7.20 -10.42 -2.20
C LYS A 46 -6.02 -9.64 -2.75
N ILE A 47 -5.26 -10.27 -3.65
CA ILE A 47 -4.18 -9.63 -4.39
C ILE A 47 -4.66 -8.38 -5.14
N THR A 48 -5.87 -8.42 -5.72
CA THR A 48 -6.47 -7.26 -6.37
C THR A 48 -6.63 -6.08 -5.42
N ASP A 49 -7.06 -6.35 -4.20
CA ASP A 49 -7.33 -5.33 -3.19
C ASP A 49 -6.02 -4.76 -2.65
N ILE A 50 -4.97 -5.60 -2.54
CA ILE A 50 -3.60 -5.19 -2.18
C ILE A 50 -2.97 -4.33 -3.28
N CYS A 51 -3.23 -4.62 -4.55
CA CYS A 51 -2.74 -3.80 -5.66
C CYS A 51 -3.47 -2.46 -5.78
N GLU A 52 -4.69 -2.34 -5.25
CA GLU A 52 -5.44 -1.07 -5.15
C GLU A 52 -4.96 -0.24 -3.95
N VAL A 53 -3.72 0.25 -4.04
CA VAL A 53 -3.13 1.17 -3.06
C VAL A 53 -3.13 2.60 -3.58
N GLU A 54 -3.45 3.55 -2.71
CA GLU A 54 -3.46 4.98 -3.00
C GLU A 54 -2.43 5.70 -2.12
N LEU A 55 -1.59 6.57 -2.71
CA LEU A 55 -0.68 7.42 -1.94
C LEU A 55 -1.37 8.74 -1.63
N LEU A 56 -1.78 8.91 -0.38
CA LEU A 56 -2.29 10.15 0.18
C LEU A 56 -1.15 11.01 0.71
N HIS A 57 -1.23 12.32 0.43
CA HIS A 57 -0.34 13.34 1.00
C HIS A 57 1.15 13.01 0.88
N ASP A 58 1.56 12.29 -0.18
CA ASP A 58 2.96 12.00 -0.43
C ASP A 58 3.66 11.21 0.69
N SER A 59 2.94 10.62 1.64
CA SER A 59 3.49 9.92 2.82
C SER A 59 2.56 8.88 3.43
N HIS A 60 1.27 8.84 3.07
CA HIS A 60 0.31 7.88 3.60
C HIS A 60 -0.12 6.93 2.49
N LEU A 61 0.05 5.63 2.69
CA LEU A 61 -0.53 4.59 1.86
C LEU A 61 -1.91 4.25 2.41
N HIS A 62 -2.92 4.36 1.56
CA HIS A 62 -4.28 4.00 1.88
C HIS A 62 -4.73 2.84 1.01
N TRP A 63 -5.22 1.77 1.64
CA TRP A 63 -5.91 0.69 0.96
C TRP A 63 -7.42 0.83 1.20
N PRO A 64 -8.17 1.45 0.26
CA PRO A 64 -9.60 1.67 0.44
C PRO A 64 -10.40 0.36 0.56
N GLN A 65 -9.96 -0.72 -0.10
CA GLN A 65 -10.62 -2.03 -0.01
C GLN A 65 -10.41 -2.73 1.34
N LEU A 66 -9.23 -2.51 1.93
CA LEU A 66 -8.81 -3.19 3.15
C LEU A 66 -9.05 -2.32 4.39
N ASN A 67 -9.36 -1.04 4.18
CA ASN A 67 -9.53 -0.03 5.21
C ASN A 67 -8.29 0.02 6.12
N VAL A 68 -7.10 -0.01 5.49
CA VAL A 68 -5.80 0.06 6.15
C VAL A 68 -5.03 1.28 5.65
N ASP A 69 -4.43 1.99 6.60
CA ASP A 69 -3.59 3.15 6.37
C ASP A 69 -2.19 2.88 6.91
N LEU A 70 -1.16 3.02 6.08
CA LEU A 70 0.24 2.94 6.49
C LEU A 70 0.94 4.27 6.23
N GLU A 71 1.77 4.73 7.17
CA GLU A 71 2.59 5.91 6.95
C GLU A 71 4.00 5.50 6.51
N ILE A 72 4.43 6.06 5.38
CA ILE A 72 5.80 6.01 4.89
C ILE A 72 6.55 7.18 5.50
N GLU A 73 7.36 6.92 6.53
CA GLU A 73 8.41 7.85 6.93
C GLU A 73 9.65 7.61 6.04
N ALA A 74 10.40 8.68 5.74
CA ALA A 74 11.50 8.69 4.77
C ALA A 74 12.59 7.61 4.98
N SER A 75 12.63 6.98 6.15
CA SER A 75 13.51 5.88 6.55
C SER A 75 12.81 4.60 7.04
N THR A 76 11.49 4.58 7.23
CA THR A 76 10.78 3.44 7.83
C THR A 76 9.27 3.50 7.59
N ILE A 77 8.60 2.37 7.40
CA ILE A 77 7.12 2.31 7.38
C ILE A 77 6.65 2.11 8.82
N ARG A 78 5.68 2.91 9.28
CA ARG A 78 5.08 2.76 10.62
C ARG A 78 3.58 2.56 10.49
N GLU A 79 3.07 1.59 11.23
CA GLU A 79 1.64 1.36 11.37
C GLU A 79 1.08 2.40 12.37
N ASN A 80 0.20 3.29 11.92
CA ASN A 80 -0.52 4.21 12.79
C ASN A 80 -1.93 3.68 12.99
N ILE A 81 -2.20 3.14 14.18
CA ILE A 81 -3.57 2.79 14.60
C ILE A 81 -4.13 4.02 15.34
N HIS A 82 -5.22 4.61 14.82
CA HIS A 82 -5.97 5.66 15.53
C HIS A 82 -7.18 5.07 16.26
#